data_AF-A0A7I7NMC5-F1
#
_entry.id   AF-A0A7I7NMC5-F1
#
_cell.length_a   1.000
_cell.length_b   1.000
_cell.length_c   1.000
_cell.angle_alpha   90.00
_cell.angle_beta   90.00
_cell.angle_gamma   90.00
#
_symmetry.space_group_name_H-M   'P 1'
#
loop_
_entity.id
_entity.type
_entity.pdbx_description
1 polymer ?
#
loop_
_entity_poly.entity_id
_entity_poly.type
_entity_poly.pdbx_seq_one_letter_code
_entity_poly.pdbx_strand_id
1 'polypeptide(L)'
;MDNPWDKRLHRVTYRGPLPPVRAPATQEPFALVLDDGTRCLLRNGGAWGGRDDGYVGAYGCGDAGANLAVLWLPGQGVGSGGACIDRSAPAWTVKVGQLGTPATHFPRPQTRAVTTAWFAGT
;
A
#
# COMPACT_ATOMS: atom_id res chain seq x y z
N MET A 1 1.00 12.48 5.84
CA MET A 1 -0.36 12.01 6.13
C MET A 1 -0.25 11.21 7.40
N ASP A 2 -0.99 11.57 8.45
CA ASP A 2 -0.68 11.07 9.80
C ASP A 2 -1.20 9.65 9.98
N ASN A 3 -2.52 9.47 9.96
CA ASN A 3 -3.19 8.17 10.11
C ASN A 3 -4.68 8.30 9.69
N PRO A 4 -5.16 7.57 8.67
CA PRO A 4 -6.57 7.66 8.22
C PRO A 4 -7.58 7.17 9.25
N TRP A 5 -7.20 6.23 10.12
CA TRP A 5 -8.11 5.64 11.08
C TRP A 5 -8.48 6.62 12.20
N ASP A 6 -7.64 7.63 12.45
CA ASP A 6 -7.89 8.66 13.45
C ASP A 6 -8.88 9.74 12.97
N LYS A 7 -9.21 9.76 11.67
CA LYS A 7 -10.17 10.68 11.04
C LYS A 7 -9.94 12.15 11.43
N ARG A 8 -8.69 12.60 11.35
CA ARG A 8 -8.29 13.98 11.68
C ARG A 8 -8.15 14.84 10.43
N LEU A 9 -8.47 16.13 10.57
CA LEU A 9 -8.22 17.14 9.54
C LEU A 9 -6.92 17.86 9.84
N HIS A 10 -5.99 17.86 8.87
CA HIS A 10 -4.79 18.67 8.92
C HIS A 10 -4.95 19.89 8.00
N ARG A 11 -4.89 21.10 8.56
CA ARG A 11 -5.02 22.34 7.79
C ARG A 11 -3.64 22.80 7.32
N VAL A 12 -3.47 22.88 6.00
CA VAL A 12 -2.28 23.44 5.34
C VAL A 12 -2.62 24.82 4.79
N THR A 13 -1.75 25.81 5.02
CA THR A 13 -1.88 27.15 4.44
C THR A 13 -0.98 27.27 3.23
N TYR A 14 -1.53 27.68 2.08
CA TYR A 14 -0.79 27.93 0.85
C TYR A 14 -1.14 29.33 0.32
N ARG A 15 -0.18 30.03 -0.26
CA ARG A 15 -0.37 31.34 -0.90
C ARG A 15 -0.07 31.21 -2.40
N GLY A 16 -1.01 31.64 -3.23
CA GLY A 16 -0.92 31.54 -4.69
C GLY A 16 -1.93 30.56 -5.28
N PRO A 17 -2.08 30.52 -6.61
CA PRO A 17 -2.92 29.52 -7.27
C PRO A 17 -2.27 28.14 -7.17
N LEU A 18 -3.09 27.11 -6.99
CA LEU A 18 -2.66 25.73 -7.21
C LEU A 18 -2.58 25.50 -8.72
N PRO A 19 -1.49 24.88 -9.22
CA PRO A 19 -1.47 24.48 -10.63
C PRO A 19 -2.59 23.47 -10.89
N PRO A 20 -3.22 23.49 -12.08
CA PRO A 20 -4.18 22.48 -12.45
C PRO A 20 -3.50 21.10 -12.46
N VAL A 21 -4.13 20.13 -11.80
CA VAL A 21 -3.67 18.74 -11.76
C VAL A 21 -4.63 17.85 -12.54
N ARG A 22 -4.10 16.81 -13.16
CA ARG A 22 -4.91 15.74 -13.74
C ARG A 22 -4.97 14.60 -12.74
N ALA A 23 -6.19 14.19 -12.38
CA ALA A 23 -6.36 12.99 -11.58
C ALA A 23 -5.81 11.77 -12.36
N PRO A 24 -5.14 10.82 -11.69
CA PRO A 24 -4.79 9.55 -12.30
C PRO A 24 -6.04 8.83 -12.82
N ALA A 25 -5.93 8.17 -13.97
CA ALA A 25 -7.03 7.39 -14.54
C ALA A 25 -7.48 6.25 -13.61
N THR A 26 -6.54 5.68 -12.85
CA THR A 26 -6.79 4.69 -11.81
C THR A 26 -6.43 5.29 -10.47
N GLN A 27 -7.42 5.44 -9.59
CA GLN A 27 -7.17 5.83 -8.21
C GLN A 27 -6.62 4.62 -7.44
N GLU A 28 -5.51 4.84 -6.74
CA GLU A 28 -4.95 3.88 -5.80
C GLU A 28 -5.40 4.23 -4.38
N PRO A 29 -5.85 3.24 -3.60
CA PRO A 29 -6.14 3.49 -2.21
C PRO A 29 -4.84 3.80 -1.47
N PHE A 30 -4.86 4.77 -0.57
CA PHE A 30 -3.69 5.09 0.25
C PHE A 30 -3.67 4.26 1.55
N ALA A 31 -4.76 3.57 1.89
CA ALA A 31 -4.84 2.66 3.02
C ALA A 31 -5.82 1.51 2.77
N LEU A 32 -5.53 0.36 3.39
CA LEU A 32 -6.32 -0.87 3.30
C LEU A 32 -6.61 -1.42 4.69
N VAL A 33 -7.74 -2.13 4.83
CA VAL A 33 -8.02 -3.05 5.93
C VAL A 33 -8.26 -4.42 5.32
N LEU A 34 -7.60 -5.44 5.88
CA LEU A 34 -7.69 -6.83 5.42
C LEU A 34 -8.80 -7.59 6.15
N ASP A 35 -9.11 -8.80 5.69
CA ASP A 35 -10.08 -9.73 6.28
C ASP A 35 -9.77 -10.12 7.74
N ASP A 36 -8.49 -10.18 8.11
CA ASP A 36 -8.03 -10.41 9.49
C ASP A 36 -7.96 -9.12 10.34
N GLY A 37 -8.44 -7.99 9.80
CA GLY A 37 -8.43 -6.69 10.47
C GLY A 37 -7.08 -5.95 10.38
N THR A 38 -6.07 -6.54 9.74
CA THR A 38 -4.76 -5.90 9.53
C THR A 38 -4.93 -4.61 8.74
N ARG A 39 -4.32 -3.54 9.26
CA ARG A 39 -4.32 -2.20 8.66
C ARG A 39 -3.04 -2.01 7.88
N CYS A 40 -3.15 -1.56 6.63
CA CYS A 40 -2.01 -1.30 5.76
C CYS A 40 -2.03 0.11 5.20
N LEU A 41 -0.87 0.78 5.16
CA LEU A 41 -0.70 2.12 4.60
C LEU A 41 0.20 2.08 3.37
N LEU A 42 -0.16 2.83 2.34
CA LEU A 42 0.64 2.96 1.12
C LEU A 42 2.04 3.45 1.48
N ARG A 43 3.03 2.81 0.87
CA ARG A 43 4.44 3.15 1.09
C ARG A 43 4.72 4.59 0.71
N ASN A 44 5.03 5.41 1.71
CA ASN A 44 5.43 6.82 1.56
C ASN A 44 6.85 7.01 2.10
N GLY A 45 7.86 6.94 1.22
CA GLY A 45 9.26 7.16 1.58
C GLY A 45 9.88 6.11 2.51
N GLY A 46 11.11 6.38 2.97
CA GLY A 46 11.88 5.52 3.88
C GLY A 46 12.65 4.36 3.21
N ALA A 47 13.62 3.81 3.94
CA ALA A 47 14.32 2.59 3.57
C ALA A 47 13.46 1.37 3.96
N TRP A 48 13.18 0.50 3.00
CA TRP A 48 12.38 -0.71 3.21
C TRP A 48 13.26 -1.93 2.95
N GLY A 49 12.96 -2.99 3.68
CA GLY A 49 13.55 -4.30 3.45
C GLY A 49 13.20 -4.87 2.08
N GLY A 50 13.88 -5.97 1.74
CA GLY A 50 13.62 -6.75 0.54
C GLY A 50 13.40 -8.21 0.88
N ARG A 51 13.33 -9.03 -0.17
CA ARG A 51 13.24 -10.48 -0.11
C ARG A 51 14.07 -11.06 -1.25
N ASP A 52 14.58 -12.27 -1.07
CA ASP A 52 15.39 -12.98 -2.08
C ASP A 52 14.58 -13.44 -3.31
N ASP A 53 13.25 -13.49 -3.18
CA ASP A 53 12.29 -13.89 -4.20
C ASP A 53 11.81 -12.72 -5.09
N GLY A 54 12.43 -11.54 -4.95
CA GLY A 54 12.17 -10.37 -5.79
C GLY A 54 10.91 -9.56 -5.43
N TYR A 55 10.13 -9.99 -4.44
CA TYR A 55 8.99 -9.22 -3.95
C TYR A 55 9.44 -7.96 -3.20
N VAL A 56 8.72 -6.86 -3.42
CA VAL A 56 8.90 -5.57 -2.75
C VAL A 56 7.62 -5.15 -2.02
N GLY A 57 7.76 -4.31 -0.99
CA GLY A 57 6.62 -3.76 -0.25
C GLY A 57 5.94 -2.60 -0.98
N ALA A 58 4.63 -2.69 -1.17
CA ALA A 58 3.75 -1.63 -1.67
C ALA A 58 2.99 -0.92 -0.54
N TYR A 59 2.56 -1.67 0.49
CA TYR A 59 1.95 -1.14 1.71
C TYR A 59 2.64 -1.73 2.92
N GLY A 60 2.76 -0.94 3.99
CA GLY A 60 3.25 -1.41 5.29
C GLY A 60 2.06 -1.75 6.16
N CYS A 61 2.08 -2.91 6.79
CA CYS A 61 0.94 -3.50 7.48
C CYS A 61 1.23 -3.74 8.96
N GLY A 62 0.19 -3.63 9.79
CA GLY A 62 0.28 -3.84 11.23
C GLY A 62 1.01 -2.69 11.95
N ASP A 63 1.63 -3.01 13.07
CA ASP A 63 2.35 -2.03 13.89
C ASP A 63 3.65 -1.57 13.24
N ALA A 64 4.13 -0.39 13.65
CA ALA A 64 5.42 0.14 13.20
C ALA A 64 6.54 -0.87 13.55
N GLY A 65 7.33 -1.24 12.54
CA GLY A 65 8.44 -2.20 12.70
C GLY A 65 8.04 -3.68 12.58
N ALA A 66 6.76 -4.01 12.35
CA ALA A 66 6.31 -5.39 12.15
C ALA A 66 6.86 -6.05 10.88
N ASN A 67 7.44 -5.27 9.97
CA ASN A 67 7.96 -5.66 8.65
C ASN A 67 6.98 -6.43 7.76
N LEU A 68 5.71 -6.49 8.15
CA LEU A 68 4.62 -7.04 7.36
C LEU A 68 4.25 -6.06 6.26
N ALA A 69 4.08 -6.55 5.04
CA ALA A 69 3.77 -5.71 3.89
C ALA A 69 2.81 -6.38 2.93
N VAL A 70 2.05 -5.56 2.20
CA VAL A 70 1.50 -5.98 0.91
C VAL A 70 2.65 -6.04 -0.09
N LEU A 71 2.84 -7.21 -0.67
CA LEU A 71 3.96 -7.56 -1.53
C LEU A 71 3.57 -7.47 -3.01
N TRP A 72 4.55 -7.07 -3.83
CA TRP A 72 4.43 -6.92 -5.27
C TRP A 72 5.71 -7.36 -5.97
N LEU A 73 5.59 -8.00 -7.15
CA LEU A 73 6.72 -8.27 -8.03
C LEU A 73 6.89 -7.13 -9.07
N PRO A 74 8.00 -6.38 -9.03
CA PRO A 74 8.31 -5.41 -10.06
C PRO A 74 8.38 -6.08 -11.45
N GLY A 75 7.80 -5.43 -12.47
CA GLY A 75 7.87 -5.92 -13.85
C GLY A 75 6.65 -6.70 -14.35
N GLN A 76 5.65 -6.98 -13.51
CA GLN A 76 4.39 -7.58 -13.98
C GLN A 76 3.42 -6.59 -14.69
N GLY A 77 3.82 -5.32 -14.92
CA GLY A 77 2.97 -4.25 -15.50
C GLY A 77 1.80 -3.85 -14.58
N VAL A 78 1.35 -2.60 -14.43
CA VAL A 78 1.72 -1.27 -14.95
C VAL A 78 1.85 -0.34 -13.74
N GLY A 79 2.88 0.51 -13.72
CA GLY A 79 2.89 1.84 -13.08
C GLY A 79 2.82 1.92 -11.55
N SER A 80 3.81 2.59 -10.95
CA SER A 80 3.80 3.27 -9.65
C SER A 80 2.48 3.19 -8.84
N GLY A 81 2.27 2.06 -8.15
CA GLY A 81 1.16 1.88 -7.19
C GLY A 81 0.03 0.95 -7.60
N GLY A 82 -0.10 0.51 -8.86
CA GLY A 82 -1.35 -0.10 -9.35
C GLY A 82 -1.46 -1.62 -9.53
N ALA A 83 -0.42 -2.41 -9.30
CA ALA A 83 -0.43 -3.86 -9.62
C ALA A 83 -0.38 -4.81 -8.42
N CYS A 84 -0.46 -4.29 -7.18
CA CYS A 84 -0.37 -5.12 -5.98
C CYS A 84 -1.73 -5.54 -5.39
N ILE A 85 -2.82 -4.91 -5.86
CA ILE A 85 -4.20 -5.25 -5.50
C ILE A 85 -4.87 -5.88 -6.72
N ASP A 86 -5.23 -7.15 -6.62
CA ASP A 86 -6.05 -7.82 -7.61
C ASP A 86 -7.51 -7.40 -7.43
N ARG A 87 -8.04 -6.70 -8.43
CA ARG A 87 -9.42 -6.18 -8.49
C ARG A 87 -10.29 -6.91 -9.52
N SER A 88 -9.84 -8.06 -10.02
CA SER A 88 -10.52 -8.82 -11.08
C SER A 88 -11.85 -9.47 -10.64
N ALA A 89 -12.05 -9.63 -9.33
CA ALA A 89 -13.24 -10.18 -8.72
C ALA A 89 -13.93 -9.16 -7.77
N PRO A 90 -15.21 -9.39 -7.38
CA PRO A 90 -15.91 -8.49 -6.46
C PRO A 90 -15.20 -8.28 -5.12
N ALA A 91 -14.56 -9.33 -4.59
CA ALA A 91 -13.67 -9.23 -3.45
C ALA A 91 -12.24 -9.02 -3.93
N TRP A 92 -11.69 -7.83 -3.67
CA TRP A 92 -10.30 -7.53 -4.01
C TRP A 92 -9.35 -8.31 -3.12
N THR A 93 -8.18 -8.65 -3.65
CA THR A 93 -7.18 -9.39 -2.88
C THR A 93 -5.79 -8.80 -3.02
N VAL A 94 -4.95 -9.06 -2.02
CA VAL A 94 -3.54 -8.67 -1.98
C VAL A 94 -2.68 -9.86 -1.56
N LYS A 95 -1.39 -9.81 -1.92
CA LYS A 95 -0.37 -10.71 -1.40
C LYS A 95 0.30 -10.08 -0.19
N VAL A 96 0.39 -10.80 0.92
CA VAL A 96 0.92 -10.29 2.19
C VAL A 96 2.06 -11.18 2.68
N GLY A 97 3.12 -10.57 3.20
CA GLY A 97 4.25 -11.30 3.78
C GLY A 97 5.26 -10.37 4.44
N GLN A 98 6.28 -10.99 5.03
CA GLN A 98 7.35 -10.29 5.75
C GLN A 98 8.41 -9.73 4.79
N LEU A 99 8.99 -8.59 5.16
CA LEU A 99 10.19 -8.02 4.56
C LEU A 99 11.39 -8.19 5.51
N GLY A 100 12.59 -8.31 4.96
CA GLY A 100 13.81 -8.45 5.72
C GLY A 100 14.99 -7.84 4.99
N THR A 101 16.17 -8.44 5.11
CA THR A 101 17.28 -8.09 4.21
C THR A 101 17.03 -8.73 2.84
N PRO A 102 17.59 -8.18 1.74
CA PRO A 102 17.43 -8.77 0.41
C PRO A 102 17.89 -10.23 0.27
N ALA A 103 18.73 -10.72 1.19
CA ALA A 103 19.18 -12.11 1.24
C ALA A 103 18.30 -13.02 2.13
N THR A 104 17.29 -12.46 2.80
CA THR A 104 16.42 -13.23 3.70
C THR A 104 15.39 -14.00 2.89
N HIS A 105 15.35 -15.32 3.10
CA HIS A 105 14.32 -16.18 2.55
C HIS A 105 13.10 -16.22 3.48
N PHE A 106 11.91 -16.14 2.89
CA PHE A 106 10.65 -16.15 3.63
C PHE A 106 9.64 -17.10 2.94
N PRO A 107 8.61 -17.56 3.68
CA PRO A 107 7.51 -18.30 3.08
C PRO A 107 6.82 -17.51 1.95
N ARG A 108 6.12 -18.24 1.08
CA ARG A 108 5.32 -17.65 0.00
C ARG A 108 4.31 -16.63 0.55
N PRO A 109 4.05 -15.52 -0.16
CA PRO A 109 3.05 -14.55 0.24
C PRO A 109 1.66 -15.17 0.38
N GLN A 110 0.96 -14.79 1.44
CA GLN A 110 -0.41 -15.22 1.68
C GLN A 110 -1.38 -14.31 0.91
N THR A 111 -2.42 -14.87 0.31
CA THR A 111 -3.52 -14.06 -0.22
C THR A 111 -4.43 -13.63 0.93
N ARG A 112 -4.81 -12.35 0.94
CA ARG A 112 -5.77 -11.77 1.89
C ARG A 112 -6.80 -10.96 1.14
N ALA A 113 -8.06 -11.03 1.57
CA ALA A 113 -9.10 -10.18 1.02
C ALA A 113 -9.01 -8.76 1.60
N VAL A 114 -9.34 -7.76 0.79
CA VAL A 114 -9.48 -6.37 1.22
C VAL A 114 -10.93 -6.14 1.65
N THR A 115 -11.14 -5.70 2.89
CA THR A 115 -12.47 -5.39 3.43
C THR A 115 -12.78 -3.90 3.37
N THR A 116 -11.77 -3.05 3.50
CA THR A 116 -11.91 -1.59 3.36
C THR A 116 -10.74 -1.01 2.58
N ALA A 117 -11.03 -0.08 1.67
CA ALA A 117 -10.03 0.70 0.95
C ALA A 117 -10.31 2.20 1.11
N TRP A 118 -9.28 2.99 1.41
CA TRP A 118 -9.38 4.44 1.61
C TRP A 118 -8.74 5.17 0.43
N PHE A 119 -9.48 6.09 -0.19
CA PHE A 119 -9.02 6.86 -1.34
C PHE A 119 -8.88 8.33 -0.97
N ALA A 120 -7.92 9.01 -1.60
CA ALA A 120 -7.85 10.47 -1.53
C ALA A 120 -9.06 11.04 -2.26
N GLY A 121 -9.88 11.83 -1.56
CA GLY A 121 -11.05 12.48 -2.14
C GLY A 121 -10.67 13.55 -3.15
N THR A 122 -11.61 13.83 -4.06
CA THR A 122 -11.56 14.92 -5.05
C THR A 122 -12.42 16.09 -4.60
#